data_AF-A0A0C2X5X1-F1
#
_entry.id   AF-A0A0C2X5X1-F1
#
_cell.length_a   1.000
_cell.length_b   1.000
_cell.length_c   1.000
_cell.angle_alpha   90.00
_cell.angle_beta   90.00
_cell.angle_gamma   90.00
#
_symmetry.space_group_name_H-M   'P 1'
#
loop_
_entity.id
_entity.type
_entity.pdbx_description
1 polymer ?
#
loop_
_entity_poly.entity_id
_entity_poly.type
_entity_poly.pdbx_seq_one_letter_code
_entity_poly.pdbx_strand_id
1 'polypeptide(L)'
;MHRWGYIVLNSGDTSPLNPFRNNEAADAAKKLCAWRTAGRLTDFAHKYPSTKDACDWEALKTKLETDVLEREDTLTMGDFWTGNILVKLSPDGTQLERLFVIDWELAKLGMAAADVGQFAAEAWLLQRYPERQEPGKALVSSFLQSYDTSLREGDEGSAVAAKLFDPTAIAACTGAHVAVFGILGVWEGIPQERKEETGQVALHICADSTRGAFEGKGVEGLRRIWEG
;
A
#
# COMPACT_ATOMS: atom_id res chain seq x y z
N MET A 1 -7.49 -5.84 -11.40
CA MET A 1 -7.44 -4.46 -11.92
C MET A 1 -6.00 -4.08 -12.29
N HIS A 2 -5.03 -4.13 -11.38
CA HIS A 2 -3.62 -3.87 -11.70
C HIS A 2 -3.08 -4.68 -12.90
N ARG A 3 -3.39 -5.97 -12.98
CA ARG A 3 -3.01 -6.78 -14.15
C ARG A 3 -3.63 -6.26 -15.45
N TRP A 4 -4.91 -5.88 -15.43
CA TRP A 4 -5.59 -5.34 -16.61
C TRP A 4 -4.99 -3.99 -17.03
N GLY A 5 -4.80 -3.06 -16.08
CA GLY A 5 -4.19 -1.76 -16.37
C GLY A 5 -2.79 -1.92 -16.95
N TYR A 6 -2.00 -2.84 -16.41
CA TYR A 6 -0.68 -3.18 -16.94
C TYR A 6 -0.76 -3.73 -18.37
N ILE A 7 -1.66 -4.68 -18.65
CA ILE A 7 -1.84 -5.24 -19.99
C ILE A 7 -2.20 -4.14 -20.99
N VAL A 8 -3.15 -3.26 -20.66
CA VAL A 8 -3.57 -2.17 -21.56
C VAL A 8 -2.41 -1.20 -21.82
N LEU A 9 -1.65 -0.82 -20.80
CA LEU A 9 -0.46 0.04 -20.95
C LEU A 9 0.57 -0.52 -21.93
N ASN A 10 0.68 -1.85 -22.01
CA ASN A 10 1.68 -2.54 -22.83
C ASN A 10 1.09 -3.14 -24.12
N SER A 11 -0.20 -2.92 -24.41
CA SER A 11 -0.89 -3.50 -25.56
C SER A 11 -0.68 -2.75 -26.89
N GLY A 12 -0.08 -1.56 -26.83
CA GLY A 12 0.03 -0.64 -27.97
C GLY A 12 -1.20 0.27 -28.17
N ASP A 13 -2.38 -0.13 -27.67
CA ASP A 13 -3.57 0.73 -27.58
C ASP A 13 -3.84 1.11 -26.11
N THR A 14 -3.45 2.33 -25.74
CA THR A 14 -3.66 2.86 -24.40
C THR A 14 -4.92 3.72 -24.28
N SER A 15 -5.76 3.76 -25.34
CA SER A 15 -6.97 4.58 -25.35
C SER A 15 -7.94 4.31 -24.20
N PRO A 16 -8.08 3.07 -23.65
CA PRO A 16 -8.93 2.84 -22.48
C PRO A 16 -8.44 3.53 -21.21
N LEU A 17 -7.17 3.96 -21.16
CA LEU A 17 -6.53 4.61 -20.02
C LEU A 17 -6.42 6.14 -20.18
N ASN A 18 -6.79 6.69 -21.33
CA ASN A 18 -6.79 8.14 -21.55
C ASN A 18 -7.54 8.93 -20.47
N PRO A 19 -8.70 8.45 -19.94
CA PRO A 19 -9.39 9.12 -18.84
C PRO A 19 -8.60 9.16 -17.52
N PHE A 20 -7.43 8.52 -17.42
CA PHE A 20 -6.62 8.42 -16.19
C PHE A 20 -5.20 8.99 -16.35
N ARG A 21 -4.82 9.46 -17.55
CA ARG A 21 -3.46 9.93 -17.87
C ARG A 21 -3.36 11.43 -18.07
N ASN A 22 -4.41 12.06 -18.64
CA ASN A 22 -4.33 13.42 -19.17
C ASN A 22 -5.52 14.28 -18.71
N ASN A 23 -5.78 14.33 -17.41
CA ASN A 23 -6.76 15.27 -16.87
C ASN A 23 -6.36 15.81 -15.50
N GLU A 24 -6.93 16.98 -15.18
CA GLU A 24 -6.64 17.70 -13.94
C GLU A 24 -6.96 16.89 -12.68
N ALA A 25 -7.98 16.01 -12.73
CA ALA A 25 -8.34 15.16 -11.60
C ALA A 25 -7.29 14.08 -11.33
N ALA A 26 -6.74 13.45 -12.38
CA ALA A 26 -5.65 12.47 -12.27
C ALA A 26 -4.38 13.13 -11.71
N ASP A 27 -4.04 14.33 -12.16
CA ASP A 27 -2.90 15.10 -11.64
C ASP A 27 -3.11 15.51 -10.18
N ALA A 28 -4.32 15.95 -9.83
CA ALA A 28 -4.69 16.25 -8.45
C ALA A 28 -4.61 15.00 -7.56
N ALA A 29 -5.09 13.86 -8.05
CA ALA A 29 -5.01 12.58 -7.35
C ALA A 29 -3.57 12.10 -7.17
N LYS A 30 -2.68 12.27 -8.17
CA LYS A 30 -1.23 11.98 -8.05
C LYS A 30 -0.61 12.81 -6.91
N LYS A 31 -0.85 14.13 -6.91
CA LYS A 31 -0.34 15.04 -5.87
C LYS A 31 -0.87 14.71 -4.48
N LEU A 32 -2.16 14.42 -4.37
CA LEU A 32 -2.79 14.03 -3.11
C LEU A 32 -2.19 12.71 -2.59
N CYS A 33 -2.06 11.68 -3.42
CA CYS A 33 -1.46 10.41 -3.01
C CYS A 33 0.02 10.56 -2.63
N ALA A 34 0.80 11.38 -3.33
CA ALA A 34 2.19 11.64 -2.98
C ALA A 34 2.29 12.32 -1.61
N TRP A 35 1.45 13.34 -1.36
CA TRP A 35 1.36 13.99 -0.06
C TRP A 35 0.93 13.02 1.05
N ARG A 36 -0.08 12.16 0.77
CA ARG A 36 -0.56 11.15 1.73
C ARG A 36 0.50 10.09 2.05
N THR A 37 1.30 9.70 1.05
CA THR A 37 2.32 8.67 1.20
C THR A 37 3.57 9.20 1.91
N ALA A 38 4.07 10.37 1.52
CA ALA A 38 5.43 10.80 1.90
C ALA A 38 5.51 12.22 2.47
N GLY A 39 4.45 13.04 2.33
CA GLY A 39 4.52 14.49 2.56
C GLY A 39 4.95 14.91 3.97
N ARG A 40 4.71 14.09 4.99
CA ARG A 40 5.12 14.32 6.40
C ARG A 40 6.07 13.28 6.96
N LEU A 41 6.65 12.43 6.11
CA LEU A 41 7.45 11.30 6.54
C LEU A 41 8.65 11.73 7.41
N THR A 42 9.35 12.78 6.99
CA THR A 42 10.52 13.34 7.69
C THR A 42 10.15 13.94 9.04
N ASP A 43 9.03 14.66 9.13
CA ASP A 43 8.51 15.21 10.39
C ASP A 43 8.26 14.10 11.43
N PHE A 44 7.59 13.02 11.02
CA PHE A 44 7.31 11.89 11.89
C PHE A 44 8.58 11.11 12.27
N ALA A 45 9.50 10.93 11.32
CA ALA A 45 10.77 10.28 11.57
C ALA A 45 11.61 11.00 12.63
N HIS A 46 11.63 12.33 12.60
CA HIS A 46 12.39 13.16 13.55
C HIS A 46 11.71 13.32 14.91
N LYS A 47 10.43 12.93 15.05
CA LYS A 47 9.71 12.98 16.33
C LYS A 47 10.30 12.01 17.36
N TYR A 48 10.86 10.88 16.93
CA TYR A 48 11.34 9.83 17.82
C TYR A 48 12.86 9.65 17.74
N PRO A 49 13.59 9.63 18.87
CA PRO A 49 15.04 9.42 18.87
C PRO A 49 15.50 8.10 18.22
N SER A 50 14.69 7.04 18.34
CA SER A 50 14.95 5.71 17.78
C SER A 50 14.93 5.69 16.24
N THR A 51 14.19 6.60 15.61
CA THR A 51 13.98 6.60 14.15
C THR A 51 14.72 7.73 13.45
N LYS A 52 15.12 8.79 14.17
CA LYS A 52 15.72 10.00 13.62
C LYS A 52 16.86 9.71 12.64
N ASP A 53 17.78 8.83 13.02
CA ASP A 53 18.98 8.51 12.23
C ASP A 53 18.92 7.11 11.59
N ALA A 54 17.71 6.54 11.45
CA ALA A 54 17.53 5.17 10.95
C ALA A 54 17.84 5.00 9.45
N CYS A 55 17.65 6.05 8.66
CA CYS A 55 18.03 6.14 7.25
C CYS A 55 18.12 7.60 6.78
N ASP A 56 18.46 7.82 5.51
CA ASP A 56 18.33 9.14 4.87
C ASP A 56 16.85 9.41 4.55
N TRP A 57 16.17 10.09 5.47
CA TRP A 57 14.74 10.37 5.38
C TRP A 57 14.35 11.31 4.25
N GLU A 58 15.21 12.28 3.92
CA GLU A 58 14.95 13.21 2.81
C GLU A 58 15.09 12.49 1.46
N ALA A 59 16.10 11.62 1.33
CA ALA A 59 16.24 10.78 0.14
C ALA A 59 15.05 9.81 -0.02
N LEU A 60 14.61 9.15 1.06
CA LEU A 60 13.45 8.25 1.01
C LEU A 60 12.15 9.00 0.69
N LYS A 61 11.90 10.14 1.33
CA LYS A 61 10.75 11.00 1.04
C LYS A 61 10.72 11.40 -0.43
N THR A 62 11.84 11.95 -0.93
CA THR A 62 11.97 12.38 -2.33
C THR A 62 11.72 11.21 -3.27
N LYS A 63 12.32 10.05 -3.01
CA LYS A 63 12.11 8.85 -3.81
C LYS A 63 10.64 8.42 -3.85
N LEU A 64 9.96 8.37 -2.71
CA LEU A 64 8.54 7.98 -2.66
C LEU A 64 7.64 9.01 -3.35
N GLU A 65 7.90 10.30 -3.18
CA GLU A 65 7.16 11.37 -3.88
C GLU A 65 7.33 11.24 -5.40
N THR A 66 8.56 11.08 -5.89
CA THR A 66 8.85 10.86 -7.31
C THR A 66 8.19 9.58 -7.81
N ASP A 67 8.33 8.46 -7.11
CA ASP A 67 7.75 7.18 -7.51
C ASP A 67 6.21 7.27 -7.63
N VAL A 68 5.53 7.93 -6.69
CA VAL A 68 4.07 8.09 -6.72
C VAL A 68 3.60 9.07 -7.80
N LEU A 69 4.37 10.12 -8.09
CA LEU A 69 4.02 11.11 -9.11
C LEU A 69 4.28 10.63 -10.53
N GLU A 70 5.36 9.88 -10.73
CA GLU A 70 5.90 9.62 -12.08
C GLU A 70 5.69 8.18 -12.57
N ARG A 71 5.62 7.18 -11.68
CA ARG A 71 5.45 5.80 -12.14
C ARG A 71 4.04 5.55 -12.64
N GLU A 72 3.94 4.98 -13.82
CA GLU A 72 2.69 4.51 -14.43
C GLU A 72 2.75 3.01 -14.66
N ASP A 73 2.88 2.24 -13.57
CA ASP A 73 2.97 0.79 -13.65
C ASP A 73 1.64 0.18 -14.11
N THR A 74 0.53 0.77 -13.64
CA THR A 74 -0.82 0.29 -13.87
C THR A 74 -1.87 1.36 -13.55
N LEU A 75 -3.15 1.05 -13.79
CA LEU A 75 -4.26 1.78 -13.20
C LEU A 75 -4.30 1.46 -11.71
N THR A 76 -4.26 2.47 -10.86
CA THR A 76 -4.42 2.38 -9.41
C THR A 76 -5.77 2.95 -9.00
N MET A 77 -6.30 2.45 -7.89
CA MET A 77 -7.52 2.94 -7.24
C MET A 77 -7.23 4.25 -6.50
N GLY A 78 -6.08 4.37 -5.83
CA GLY A 78 -5.58 5.62 -5.25
C GLY A 78 -6.08 5.97 -3.85
N ASP A 79 -7.17 5.35 -3.40
CA ASP A 79 -7.62 5.37 -2.01
C ASP A 79 -7.96 3.95 -1.52
N PHE A 80 -7.00 3.03 -1.63
CA PHE A 80 -7.26 1.60 -1.48
C PHE A 80 -7.16 1.14 -0.01
N TRP A 81 -8.05 1.66 0.84
CA TRP A 81 -8.20 1.28 2.24
C TRP A 81 -9.40 0.37 2.49
N THR A 82 -9.44 -0.27 3.66
CA THR A 82 -10.48 -1.25 4.01
C THR A 82 -11.89 -0.67 4.04
N GLY A 83 -12.05 0.64 4.27
CA GLY A 83 -13.34 1.34 4.23
C GLY A 83 -13.98 1.38 2.84
N ASN A 84 -13.19 1.27 1.77
CA ASN A 84 -13.66 1.29 0.38
C ASN A 84 -13.95 -0.12 -0.17
N ILE A 85 -14.08 -1.10 0.71
CA ILE A 85 -14.41 -2.49 0.37
C ILE A 85 -15.77 -2.86 0.95
N LEU A 86 -16.74 -3.12 0.08
CA LEU A 86 -18.01 -3.71 0.48
C LEU A 86 -17.92 -5.23 0.38
N VAL A 87 -18.41 -5.91 1.41
CA VAL A 87 -18.48 -7.37 1.47
C VAL A 87 -19.92 -7.83 1.33
N LYS A 88 -20.16 -8.83 0.47
CA LYS A 88 -21.39 -9.61 0.46
C LYS A 88 -21.10 -10.95 1.12
N LEU A 89 -21.72 -11.19 2.26
CA LEU A 89 -21.67 -12.48 2.92
C LEU A 89 -22.88 -13.33 2.51
N SER A 90 -22.72 -14.64 2.67
CA SER A 90 -23.81 -15.60 2.62
C SER A 90 -24.89 -15.28 3.68
N PRO A 91 -26.13 -15.77 3.51
CA PRO A 91 -27.22 -15.45 4.44
C PRO A 91 -26.94 -15.80 5.91
N ASP A 92 -26.08 -16.78 6.18
CA ASP A 92 -25.66 -17.17 7.53
C ASP A 92 -24.42 -16.41 8.05
N GLY A 93 -23.83 -15.54 7.21
CA GLY A 93 -22.68 -14.71 7.56
C GLY A 93 -21.34 -15.45 7.59
N THR A 94 -21.28 -16.72 7.19
CA THR A 94 -20.08 -17.56 7.38
C THR A 94 -19.12 -17.56 6.19
N GLN A 95 -19.63 -17.28 5.00
CA GLN A 95 -18.85 -17.28 3.75
C GLN A 95 -18.91 -15.93 3.05
N LEU A 96 -17.77 -15.50 2.52
CA LEU A 96 -17.67 -14.36 1.62
C LEU A 96 -18.13 -14.78 0.21
N GLU A 97 -19.24 -14.20 -0.27
CA GLU A 97 -19.74 -14.45 -1.63
C GLU A 97 -19.12 -13.50 -2.65
N ARG A 98 -18.90 -12.23 -2.28
CA ARG A 98 -18.39 -11.21 -3.20
C ARG A 98 -17.75 -10.03 -2.46
N LEU A 99 -16.75 -9.44 -3.09
CA LEU A 99 -16.18 -8.14 -2.73
C LEU A 99 -16.49 -7.11 -3.81
N PHE A 100 -16.72 -5.87 -3.39
CA PHE A 100 -16.80 -4.72 -4.28
C PHE A 100 -15.81 -3.67 -3.81
N VAL A 101 -14.97 -3.20 -4.72
CA VAL A 101 -14.13 -2.01 -4.51
C VAL A 101 -14.93 -0.81 -5.02
N ILE A 102 -15.17 0.15 -4.14
CA ILE A 102 -15.95 1.36 -4.42
C ILE A 102 -15.07 2.61 -4.34
N ASP A 103 -15.66 3.78 -4.59
CA ASP A 103 -15.03 5.09 -4.38
C ASP A 103 -13.75 5.34 -5.21
N TRP A 104 -13.90 5.27 -6.53
CA TRP A 104 -12.79 5.36 -7.50
C TRP A 104 -12.38 6.80 -7.85
N GLU A 105 -12.69 7.78 -7.02
CA GLU A 105 -12.46 9.20 -7.35
C GLU A 105 -10.98 9.59 -7.46
N LEU A 106 -10.07 8.80 -6.85
CA LEU A 106 -8.62 8.99 -6.92
C LEU A 106 -7.92 8.05 -7.92
N ALA A 107 -8.69 7.38 -8.78
CA ALA A 107 -8.17 6.43 -9.74
C ALA A 107 -7.32 7.14 -10.82
N LYS A 108 -6.15 6.56 -11.12
CA LYS A 108 -5.14 7.16 -11.99
C LYS A 108 -4.12 6.13 -12.45
N LEU A 109 -3.32 6.46 -13.46
CA LEU A 109 -2.10 5.69 -13.69
C LEU A 109 -1.10 5.96 -12.56
N GLY A 110 -0.54 4.89 -12.01
CA GLY A 110 0.28 4.98 -10.80
C GLY A 110 1.13 3.75 -10.53
N MET A 111 1.92 3.86 -9.46
CA MET A 111 2.70 2.77 -8.89
C MET A 111 1.80 1.73 -8.19
N ALA A 112 1.88 0.47 -8.62
CA ALA A 112 1.06 -0.60 -8.03
C ALA A 112 1.33 -0.80 -6.52
N ALA A 113 2.58 -0.60 -6.10
CA ALA A 113 3.00 -0.72 -4.70
C ALA A 113 2.32 0.32 -3.77
N ALA A 114 1.86 1.46 -4.29
CA ALA A 114 1.16 2.46 -3.48
C ALA A 114 -0.20 1.92 -2.99
N ASP A 115 -1.03 1.39 -3.89
CA ASP A 115 -2.31 0.76 -3.54
C ASP A 115 -2.11 -0.46 -2.62
N VAL A 116 -1.17 -1.34 -2.98
CA VAL A 116 -0.90 -2.56 -2.23
C VAL A 116 -0.38 -2.23 -0.82
N GLY A 117 0.53 -1.26 -0.72
CA GLY A 117 1.08 -0.80 0.56
C GLY A 117 0.02 -0.09 1.42
N GLN A 118 -0.85 0.73 0.83
CA GLN A 118 -1.96 1.35 1.54
C GLN A 118 -2.92 0.31 2.12
N PHE A 119 -3.34 -0.68 1.32
CA PHE A 119 -4.23 -1.72 1.81
C PHE A 119 -3.56 -2.59 2.89
N ALA A 120 -2.30 -2.98 2.67
CA ALA A 120 -1.53 -3.75 3.63
C ALA A 120 -1.34 -3.01 4.96
N ALA A 121 -1.09 -1.69 4.90
CA ALA A 121 -1.03 -0.83 6.06
C ALA A 121 -2.35 -0.87 6.83
N GLU A 122 -3.48 -0.58 6.19
CA GLU A 122 -4.79 -0.54 6.84
C GLU A 122 -5.19 -1.88 7.46
N ALA A 123 -4.92 -2.99 6.76
CA ALA A 123 -5.12 -4.33 7.29
C ALA A 123 -4.20 -4.62 8.50
N TRP A 124 -2.96 -4.13 8.49
CA TRP A 124 -2.04 -4.25 9.61
C TRP A 124 -2.46 -3.39 10.81
N LEU A 125 -3.02 -2.20 10.60
CA LEU A 125 -3.51 -1.35 11.69
C LEU A 125 -4.71 -1.96 12.42
N LEU A 126 -5.55 -2.76 11.74
CA LEU A 126 -6.58 -3.55 12.41
C LEU A 126 -6.00 -4.47 13.48
N GLN A 127 -4.77 -4.97 13.31
CA GLN A 127 -4.14 -5.88 14.27
C GLN A 127 -3.83 -5.22 15.62
N ARG A 128 -3.86 -3.88 15.66
CA ARG A 128 -3.59 -3.11 16.87
C ARG A 128 -4.80 -3.02 17.80
N TYR A 129 -5.97 -3.44 17.34
CA TYR A 129 -7.13 -3.67 18.20
C TYR A 129 -7.05 -5.09 18.77
N PRO A 130 -7.05 -5.28 20.11
CA PRO A 130 -6.91 -6.60 20.73
C PRO A 130 -7.88 -7.65 20.18
N GLU A 131 -9.12 -7.28 19.90
CA GLU A 131 -10.16 -8.16 19.39
C GLU A 131 -10.03 -8.46 17.88
N ARG A 132 -9.14 -7.76 17.16
CA ARG A 132 -8.94 -7.87 15.71
C ARG A 132 -7.52 -8.27 15.32
N GLN A 133 -6.68 -8.63 16.30
CA GLN A 133 -5.29 -9.02 16.08
C GLN A 133 -5.17 -10.14 15.03
N GLU A 134 -5.81 -11.27 15.27
CA GLU A 134 -5.73 -12.43 14.37
C GLU A 134 -6.45 -12.20 13.03
N PRO A 135 -7.67 -11.62 12.98
CA PRO A 135 -8.30 -11.24 11.71
C PRO A 135 -7.46 -10.28 10.86
N GLY A 136 -6.82 -9.28 11.47
CA GLY A 136 -5.97 -8.33 10.75
C GLY A 136 -4.71 -9.00 10.16
N LYS A 137 -4.10 -9.95 10.89
CA LYS A 137 -2.96 -10.76 10.40
C LYS A 137 -3.36 -11.64 9.23
N ALA A 138 -4.50 -12.31 9.36
CA ALA A 138 -5.06 -13.14 8.31
C ALA A 138 -5.39 -12.30 7.05
N LEU A 139 -5.95 -11.10 7.23
CA LEU A 139 -6.31 -10.20 6.12
C LEU A 139 -5.08 -9.76 5.32
N VAL A 140 -4.04 -9.22 5.97
CA VAL A 140 -2.83 -8.77 5.26
C VAL A 140 -2.10 -9.94 4.58
N SER A 141 -2.00 -11.08 5.27
CA SER A 141 -1.35 -12.28 4.73
C SER A 141 -2.09 -12.81 3.51
N SER A 142 -3.42 -12.97 3.62
CA SER A 142 -4.25 -13.48 2.53
C SER A 142 -4.26 -12.52 1.34
N PHE A 143 -4.30 -11.21 1.59
CA PHE A 143 -4.25 -10.20 0.54
C PHE A 143 -2.94 -10.26 -0.24
N LEU A 144 -1.79 -10.22 0.42
CA LEU A 144 -0.49 -10.18 -0.27
C LEU A 144 -0.17 -11.50 -0.97
N GLN A 145 -0.52 -12.63 -0.36
CA GLN A 145 -0.41 -13.95 -1.01
C GLN A 145 -1.28 -14.04 -2.25
N SER A 146 -2.56 -13.63 -2.15
CA SER A 146 -3.48 -13.67 -3.29
C SER A 146 -3.07 -12.69 -4.39
N TYR A 147 -2.55 -11.51 -4.01
CA TYR A 147 -2.06 -10.53 -4.97
C TYR A 147 -0.84 -11.05 -5.74
N ASP A 148 0.20 -11.54 -5.05
CA ASP A 148 1.38 -12.15 -5.70
C ASP A 148 0.98 -13.34 -6.59
N THR A 149 0.13 -14.22 -6.07
CA THR A 149 -0.40 -15.37 -6.82
C THR A 149 -1.13 -14.92 -8.09
N SER A 150 -2.03 -13.94 -7.99
CA SER A 150 -2.81 -13.44 -9.14
C SER A 150 -1.96 -12.78 -10.24
N LEU A 151 -0.78 -12.24 -9.88
CA LEU A 151 0.16 -11.69 -10.83
C LEU A 151 0.96 -12.78 -11.55
N ARG A 152 1.25 -13.89 -10.86
CA ARG A 152 2.04 -15.02 -11.38
C ARG A 152 1.20 -16.05 -12.11
N GLU A 153 -0.06 -16.23 -11.74
CA GLU A 153 -0.99 -17.14 -12.39
C GLU A 153 -1.46 -16.56 -13.74
N GLY A 154 -1.45 -17.35 -14.81
CA GLY A 154 -2.02 -16.98 -16.13
C GLY A 154 -1.05 -17.08 -17.31
N ASP A 155 -1.38 -16.39 -18.41
CA ASP A 155 -0.74 -16.41 -19.74
C ASP A 155 0.56 -15.59 -19.84
N GLU A 156 1.05 -15.32 -21.06
CA GLU A 156 2.30 -14.55 -21.34
C GLU A 156 2.38 -13.20 -20.58
N GLY A 157 1.25 -12.60 -20.20
CA GLY A 157 1.22 -11.38 -19.40
C GLY A 157 1.66 -11.55 -17.94
N SER A 158 1.64 -12.77 -17.40
CA SER A 158 1.93 -13.05 -15.98
C SER A 158 3.41 -12.89 -15.61
N ALA A 159 4.33 -13.28 -16.51
CA ALA A 159 5.76 -13.11 -16.25
C ALA A 159 6.16 -11.63 -16.11
N VAL A 160 5.45 -10.74 -16.82
CA VAL A 160 5.74 -9.31 -16.80
C VAL A 160 4.92 -8.59 -15.72
N ALA A 161 3.67 -8.99 -15.49
CA ALA A 161 2.85 -8.49 -14.38
C ALA A 161 3.44 -8.86 -13.01
N ALA A 162 4.22 -9.94 -12.90
CA ALA A 162 4.96 -10.27 -11.68
C ALA A 162 5.92 -9.15 -11.21
N LYS A 163 6.36 -8.26 -12.12
CA LYS A 163 7.16 -7.08 -11.76
C LYS A 163 6.38 -6.02 -10.97
N LEU A 164 5.05 -6.07 -10.99
CA LEU A 164 4.20 -5.21 -10.15
C LEU A 164 4.29 -5.61 -8.67
N PHE A 165 4.78 -6.82 -8.36
CA PHE A 165 5.07 -7.23 -7.00
C PHE A 165 6.50 -6.83 -6.63
N ASP A 166 6.64 -5.63 -6.06
CA ASP A 166 7.89 -5.10 -5.55
C ASP A 166 7.84 -5.06 -4.01
N PRO A 167 8.42 -6.05 -3.30
CA PRO A 167 8.41 -6.09 -1.85
C PRO A 167 9.04 -4.86 -1.20
N THR A 168 10.07 -4.28 -1.81
CA THR A 168 10.75 -3.11 -1.26
C THR A 168 9.84 -1.89 -1.34
N ALA A 169 9.24 -1.63 -2.50
CA ALA A 169 8.29 -0.53 -2.66
C ALA A 169 7.02 -0.73 -1.82
N ILE A 170 6.48 -1.96 -1.75
CA ILE A 170 5.31 -2.28 -0.92
C ILE A 170 5.62 -2.00 0.56
N ALA A 171 6.77 -2.44 1.07
CA ALA A 171 7.18 -2.18 2.45
C ALA A 171 7.34 -0.69 2.72
N ALA A 172 7.98 0.05 1.82
CA ALA A 172 8.17 1.49 1.94
C ALA A 172 6.82 2.24 1.98
N CYS A 173 5.90 1.93 1.06
CA CYS A 173 4.56 2.51 1.05
C CYS A 173 3.74 2.12 2.29
N THR A 174 3.84 0.87 2.74
CA THR A 174 3.16 0.39 3.95
C THR A 174 3.61 1.18 5.18
N GLY A 175 4.93 1.25 5.42
CA GLY A 175 5.48 1.99 6.55
C GLY A 175 5.17 3.48 6.48
N ALA A 176 5.27 4.09 5.29
CA ALA A 176 5.04 5.51 5.12
C ALA A 176 3.55 5.87 5.35
N HIS A 177 2.62 5.06 4.83
CA HIS A 177 1.17 5.23 5.07
C HIS A 177 0.85 5.17 6.56
N VAL A 178 1.41 4.22 7.30
CA VAL A 178 1.14 4.11 8.74
C VAL A 178 1.75 5.27 9.53
N ALA A 179 2.99 5.64 9.22
CA ALA A 179 3.65 6.76 9.88
C ALA A 179 2.88 8.08 9.66
N VAL A 180 2.43 8.33 8.43
CA VAL A 180 1.75 9.59 8.07
C VAL A 180 0.27 9.57 8.45
N PHE A 181 -0.48 8.52 8.10
CA PHE A 181 -1.94 8.45 8.26
C PHE A 181 -2.39 7.62 9.46
N GLY A 182 -1.68 6.55 9.80
CA GLY A 182 -1.99 5.74 10.99
C GLY A 182 -1.97 6.57 12.26
N ILE A 183 -1.10 7.59 12.36
CA ILE A 183 -1.04 8.50 13.51
C ILE A 183 -2.11 9.61 13.45
N LEU A 184 -2.53 10.02 12.24
CA LEU A 184 -3.55 11.05 12.04
C LEU A 184 -4.99 10.50 12.15
N GLY A 185 -5.16 9.20 11.96
CA GLY A 185 -6.46 8.53 12.07
C GLY A 185 -7.02 8.52 13.48
N VAL A 186 -8.36 8.52 13.58
CA VAL A 186 -9.05 8.37 14.87
C VAL A 186 -9.03 6.90 15.29
N TRP A 187 -8.01 6.53 16.04
CA TRP A 187 -7.90 5.21 16.66
C TRP A 187 -8.56 5.24 18.03
N GLU A 188 -9.88 5.23 18.01
CA GLU A 188 -10.68 5.23 19.23
C GLU A 188 -10.39 3.98 20.06
N GLY A 189 -10.25 4.15 21.38
CA GLY A 189 -9.95 3.05 22.29
C GLY A 189 -8.51 2.54 22.29
N ILE A 190 -7.63 3.03 21.40
CA ILE A 190 -6.21 2.66 21.40
C ILE A 190 -5.38 3.68 22.21
N PRO A 191 -4.60 3.25 23.22
CA PRO A 191 -3.74 4.13 24.01
C PRO A 191 -2.69 4.86 23.15
N GLN A 192 -2.35 6.09 23.52
CA GLN A 192 -1.37 6.90 22.80
C GLN A 192 -0.01 6.21 22.65
N GLU A 193 0.48 5.55 23.70
CA GLU A 193 1.74 4.78 23.68
C GLU A 193 1.74 3.73 22.55
N ARG A 194 0.65 2.99 22.38
CA ARG A 194 0.52 1.98 21.31
C ARG A 194 0.50 2.60 19.92
N LYS A 195 -0.07 3.81 19.77
CA LYS A 195 -0.02 4.56 18.51
C LYS A 195 1.41 4.99 18.18
N GLU A 196 2.16 5.45 19.18
CA GLU A 196 3.56 5.86 19.02
C GLU A 196 4.50 4.70 18.75
N GLU A 197 4.30 3.57 19.42
CA GLU A 197 4.99 2.31 19.12
C GLU A 197 4.72 1.88 17.67
N THR A 198 3.46 1.88 17.26
CA THR A 198 3.08 1.51 15.89
C THR A 198 3.73 2.43 14.86
N GLY A 199 3.76 3.74 15.12
CA GLY A 199 4.45 4.73 14.29
C GLY A 199 5.96 4.47 14.18
N GLN A 200 6.63 4.15 15.29
CA GLN A 200 8.06 3.81 15.28
C GLN A 200 8.35 2.52 14.50
N VAL A 201 7.51 1.48 14.67
CA VAL A 201 7.64 0.24 13.88
C VAL A 201 7.47 0.53 12.39
N ALA A 202 6.48 1.36 12.02
CA ALA A 202 6.26 1.77 10.64
C ALA A 202 7.46 2.51 10.02
N LEU A 203 8.09 3.40 10.79
CA LEU A 203 9.32 4.09 10.39
C LEU A 203 10.51 3.11 10.25
N HIS A 204 10.64 2.12 11.14
CA HIS A 204 11.67 1.10 10.96
C HIS A 204 11.45 0.23 9.72
N ILE A 205 10.21 -0.04 9.34
CA ILE A 205 9.89 -0.72 8.06
C ILE A 205 10.36 0.12 6.87
N CYS A 206 10.10 1.44 6.89
CA CYS A 206 10.63 2.38 5.89
C CYS A 206 12.16 2.33 5.82
N ALA A 207 12.85 2.43 6.94
CA ALA A 207 14.32 2.37 6.97
C ALA A 207 14.86 1.01 6.50
N ASP A 208 14.18 -0.09 6.81
CA ASP A 208 14.54 -1.42 6.30
C ASP A 208 14.44 -1.50 4.77
N SER A 209 13.48 -0.80 4.17
CA SER A 209 13.31 -0.76 2.72
C SER A 209 14.51 -0.11 2.02
N THR A 210 15.18 0.85 2.66
CA THR A 210 16.38 1.50 2.10
C THR A 210 17.65 0.65 2.25
N ARG A 211 17.59 -0.41 3.07
CA ARG A 211 18.74 -1.30 3.37
C ARG A 211 18.70 -2.61 2.58
N GLY A 212 17.83 -2.71 1.58
CA GLY A 212 17.64 -3.91 0.77
C GLY A 212 17.01 -5.08 1.54
N ALA A 213 16.41 -4.83 2.70
CA ALA A 213 15.97 -5.90 3.60
C ALA A 213 14.78 -6.71 3.04
N PHE A 214 14.14 -6.25 1.96
CA PHE A 214 13.03 -6.90 1.27
C PHE A 214 13.38 -7.37 -0.16
N GLU A 215 14.57 -7.03 -0.67
CA GLU A 215 14.97 -7.31 -2.05
C GLU A 215 14.99 -8.81 -2.36
N GLY A 216 14.28 -9.21 -3.41
CA GLY A 216 14.22 -10.62 -3.86
C GLY A 216 13.51 -11.58 -2.91
N LYS A 217 12.91 -11.10 -1.82
CA LYS A 217 12.29 -11.97 -0.79
C LYS A 217 10.81 -12.28 -1.02
N GLY A 218 10.19 -11.68 -2.03
CA GLY A 218 8.77 -11.89 -2.34
C GLY A 218 7.84 -11.60 -1.16
N VAL A 219 6.74 -12.35 -1.06
CA VAL A 219 5.77 -12.24 0.06
C VAL A 219 6.41 -12.57 1.40
N GLU A 220 7.34 -13.53 1.44
CA GLU A 220 7.99 -13.97 2.68
C GLU A 220 8.80 -12.84 3.32
N GLY A 221 9.46 -12.02 2.52
CA GLY A 221 10.16 -10.83 3.00
C GLY A 221 9.25 -9.81 3.68
N LEU A 222 7.99 -9.74 3.25
CA LEU A 222 6.99 -8.83 3.81
C LEU A 222 6.36 -9.40 5.09
N ARG A 223 6.23 -10.72 5.26
CA ARG A 223 5.59 -11.35 6.43
C ARG A 223 6.12 -10.86 7.77
N ARG A 224 7.42 -10.61 7.86
CA ARG A 224 8.07 -10.06 9.06
C ARG A 224 7.50 -8.72 9.54
N ILE A 225 6.78 -7.98 8.70
CA ILE A 225 6.12 -6.71 9.06
C ILE A 225 4.93 -6.95 10.01
N TRP A 226 4.16 -8.01 9.80
CA TRP A 226 2.91 -8.25 10.52
C TRP A 226 2.90 -9.51 11.39
N GLU A 227 3.95 -10.32 11.31
CA GLU A 227 4.15 -11.46 12.22
C GLU A 227 4.98 -11.10 13.46
N GLY A 228 5.70 -9.98 13.43
CA GLY A 228 6.40 -9.40 14.57
C GLY A 228 5.51 -8.48 15.40
#